data_AF-A0A6B0S9L6-F1
#
_entry.id   AF-A0A6B0S9L6-F1
#
_cell.length_a   1.000
_cell.length_b   1.000
_cell.length_c   1.000
_cell.angle_alpha   90.00
_cell.angle_beta   90.00
_cell.angle_gamma   90.00
#
_symmetry.space_group_name_H-M   'P 1'
#
loop_
_entity.id
_entity.type
_entity.pdbx_description
1 polymer ?
#
loop_
_entity_poly.entity_id
_entity_poly.type
_entity_poly.pdbx_seq_one_letter_code
_entity_poly.pdbx_strand_id
1 'polypeptide(L)'
;MNKPRQADWTGKDQGEGLQSSEDAKFYALSTRFKPFSNENETLVVQFSVKHKQGVDCGGGYVKLFPDTMNQEDMHSELEYYIMFGPDICGFGNNKVQVILHYQGKYHENKTIKCRINKDTHLYTLIIHPSATYEVKIDNKQKPRKWDEQLQIEDGEDKKPEDWEDFEYIPDPEAEKPDDWNEAMDGEWEGPLIPNVKYKGKWKPRIIDNSKYQGEWIHPEIDNPEYKPDPNICHYYNISVLGLDLWQVKSGSIFDNFLLTNDEEFAEEVGNMTWGTRKVYQALKSKIGLLLKQ
;
A
#
# COMPACT_ATOMS: atom_id res chain seq x y z
N MET A 1 -6.92 31.81 28.37
CA MET A 1 -7.34 31.02 27.19
C MET A 1 -6.20 31.11 26.19
N ASN A 2 -5.32 30.10 26.16
CA ASN A 2 -4.14 30.09 25.28
C ASN A 2 -4.54 29.50 23.93
N LYS A 3 -4.33 30.28 22.86
CA LYS A 3 -4.49 29.81 21.48
C LYS A 3 -3.44 28.73 21.17
N PRO A 4 -3.77 27.71 20.35
CA PRO A 4 -2.79 26.70 19.92
C PRO A 4 -1.65 27.36 19.13
N ARG A 5 -0.41 26.91 19.38
CA ARG A 5 0.80 27.41 18.70
C ARG A 5 0.99 26.64 17.39
N GLN A 6 0.57 27.26 16.29
CA GLN A 6 0.67 26.74 14.93
C GLN A 6 2.09 26.95 14.38
N ALA A 7 2.72 25.90 13.87
CA ALA A 7 3.87 26.03 12.97
C ALA A 7 3.32 26.09 11.54
N ASP A 8 3.24 27.30 10.99
CA ASP A 8 2.68 27.56 9.67
C ASP A 8 3.76 27.39 8.58
N TRP A 9 3.62 26.36 7.75
CA TRP A 9 4.53 26.04 6.65
C TRP A 9 3.86 26.22 5.29
N THR A 10 3.00 27.22 5.12
CA THR A 10 2.49 27.56 3.79
C THR A 10 3.54 28.37 3.02
N GLY A 11 4.26 27.71 2.11
CA GLY A 11 5.12 28.37 1.12
C GLY A 11 4.34 29.42 0.31
N LYS A 12 5.02 30.53 -0.03
CA LYS A 12 4.44 31.72 -0.69
C LYS A 12 3.99 31.52 -2.14
N ASP A 13 4.18 30.33 -2.72
CA ASP A 13 3.69 29.98 -4.05
C ASP A 13 2.87 28.69 -3.96
N GLN A 14 1.59 28.76 -4.36
CA GLN A 14 0.69 27.61 -4.40
C GLN A 14 1.17 26.60 -5.46
N GLY A 15 2.15 25.75 -5.11
CA GLY A 15 2.62 24.69 -6.01
C GLY A 15 4.02 24.14 -5.79
N GLU A 16 4.86 24.73 -4.92
CA GLU A 16 6.21 24.26 -4.66
C GLU A 16 6.24 23.23 -3.53
N GLY A 17 6.65 22.00 -3.84
CA GLY A 17 6.83 20.91 -2.88
C GLY A 17 8.19 20.26 -3.03
N LEU A 18 8.59 19.45 -2.05
CA LEU A 18 9.87 18.73 -2.07
C LEU A 18 9.79 17.59 -3.09
N GLN A 19 10.57 17.69 -4.17
CA GLN A 19 10.56 16.71 -5.26
C GLN A 19 11.86 15.91 -5.30
N SER A 20 11.75 14.58 -5.43
CA SER A 20 12.90 13.73 -5.77
C SER A 20 13.36 13.96 -7.22
N SER A 21 14.67 14.07 -7.44
CA SER A 21 15.27 14.51 -8.71
C SER A 21 16.11 13.45 -9.43
N GLU A 22 16.60 12.46 -8.71
CA GLU A 22 17.50 11.40 -9.17
C GLU A 22 16.87 10.01 -8.99
N ASP A 23 16.94 9.21 -10.05
CA ASP A 23 16.47 7.83 -10.09
C ASP A 23 17.42 6.90 -9.31
N ALA A 24 16.87 5.77 -8.83
CA ALA A 24 17.58 4.72 -8.09
C ALA A 24 18.43 5.25 -6.94
N LYS A 25 17.85 6.13 -6.11
CA LYS A 25 18.55 6.82 -5.03
C LYS A 25 17.79 6.74 -3.70
N PHE A 26 18.57 6.69 -2.62
CA PHE A 26 18.08 6.91 -1.27
C PHE A 26 18.00 8.41 -0.98
N TYR A 27 16.87 8.84 -0.44
CA TYR A 27 16.62 10.19 0.01
C TYR A 27 16.52 10.18 1.52
N ALA A 28 17.35 10.98 2.18
CA ALA A 28 17.31 11.20 3.61
C ALA A 28 17.22 12.71 3.83
N LEU A 29 16.04 13.19 4.21
CA LEU A 29 15.81 14.59 4.59
C LEU A 29 15.02 14.65 5.88
N SER A 30 15.41 15.50 6.82
CA SER A 30 14.69 15.68 8.08
C SER A 30 14.53 17.15 8.45
N THR A 31 13.53 17.42 9.28
CA THR A 31 13.30 18.73 9.87
C THR A 31 12.99 18.58 11.35
N ARG A 32 13.58 19.45 12.16
CA ARG A 32 13.39 19.49 13.61
C ARG A 32 12.39 20.58 13.98
N PHE A 33 11.52 20.26 14.91
CA PHE A 33 10.56 21.17 15.53
C PHE A 33 10.67 21.10 17.05
N LYS A 34 9.87 21.93 17.72
CA LYS A 34 9.83 21.95 19.19
C LYS A 34 9.35 20.57 19.70
N PRO A 35 10.11 19.90 20.58
CA PRO A 35 9.71 18.62 21.13
C PRO A 35 8.34 18.68 21.81
N PHE A 36 7.51 17.66 21.57
CA PHE A 36 6.22 17.49 22.22
C PHE A 36 5.94 16.02 22.53
N SER A 37 4.93 15.78 23.36
CA SER A 37 4.42 14.45 23.70
C SER A 37 2.95 14.38 23.27
N ASN A 38 2.48 13.21 22.84
CA ASN A 38 1.06 12.97 22.58
C ASN A 38 0.39 12.19 23.72
N GLU A 39 0.98 12.20 24.92
CA GLU A 39 0.37 11.63 26.11
C GLU A 39 -0.98 12.28 26.39
N ASN A 40 -2.06 11.48 26.40
CA ASN A 40 -3.45 11.91 26.60
C ASN A 40 -4.00 12.91 25.56
N GLU A 41 -3.28 13.17 24.48
CA GLU A 41 -3.73 14.04 23.38
C GLU A 41 -3.78 13.26 22.07
N THR A 42 -4.68 13.66 21.17
CA THR A 42 -4.71 13.11 19.82
C THR A 42 -3.46 13.57 19.07
N LEU A 43 -2.84 12.68 18.29
CA LEU A 43 -1.76 13.01 17.35
C LEU A 43 -2.28 12.87 15.93
N VAL A 44 -2.23 13.95 15.16
CA VAL A 44 -2.57 13.97 13.75
C VAL A 44 -1.32 14.23 12.92
N VAL A 45 -1.03 13.31 12.01
CA VAL A 45 0.05 13.41 11.03
C VAL A 45 -0.57 13.47 9.65
N GLN A 46 -0.43 14.62 8.99
CA GLN A 46 -1.02 14.86 7.68
C GLN A 46 0.02 15.38 6.70
N PHE A 47 0.01 14.86 5.48
CA PHE A 47 0.84 15.37 4.39
C PHE A 47 0.26 14.93 3.05
N SER A 48 0.68 15.60 1.98
CA SER A 48 0.27 15.25 0.62
C SER A 48 1.45 14.73 -0.19
N VAL A 49 1.16 13.74 -1.04
CA VAL A 49 2.14 13.11 -1.93
C VAL A 49 1.58 13.08 -3.33
N LYS A 50 2.42 13.40 -4.32
CA LYS A 50 2.11 13.25 -5.73
C LYS A 50 3.20 12.47 -6.45
N HIS A 51 2.84 11.34 -7.05
CA HIS A 51 3.77 10.56 -7.90
C HIS A 51 3.61 10.94 -9.38
N LYS A 52 4.10 12.12 -9.76
CA LYS A 52 3.94 12.67 -11.13
C LYS A 52 4.52 11.75 -12.22
N GLN A 53 5.59 11.05 -11.90
CA GLN A 53 6.33 10.14 -12.78
C GLN A 53 5.59 8.82 -13.06
N GLY A 54 4.56 8.50 -12.27
CA GLY A 54 4.00 7.14 -12.19
C GLY A 54 5.02 6.21 -11.56
N VAL A 55 5.11 6.23 -10.23
CA VAL A 55 6.09 5.43 -9.48
C VAL A 55 5.76 3.94 -9.64
N ASP A 56 6.79 3.16 -9.91
CA ASP A 56 6.76 1.71 -10.06
C ASP A 56 7.25 1.01 -8.79
N CYS A 57 8.36 1.48 -8.22
CA CYS A 57 8.80 1.12 -6.89
C CYS A 57 9.46 2.32 -6.18
N GLY A 58 8.88 2.74 -5.06
CA GLY A 58 9.41 3.80 -4.23
C GLY A 58 8.53 4.14 -3.03
N GLY A 59 9.18 4.52 -1.93
CA GLY A 59 8.54 4.97 -0.71
C GLY A 59 7.97 6.38 -0.86
N GLY A 60 6.86 6.61 -0.17
CA GLY A 60 6.17 7.89 -0.05
C GLY A 60 5.73 8.21 1.38
N TYR A 61 6.39 7.62 2.38
CA TYR A 61 6.05 7.74 3.80
C TYR A 61 6.90 8.75 4.56
N VAL A 62 6.43 9.16 5.73
CA VAL A 62 7.17 9.96 6.70
C VAL A 62 7.52 9.09 7.91
N LYS A 63 8.61 9.45 8.59
CA LYS A 63 9.02 8.89 9.88
C LYS A 63 9.04 9.99 10.94
N LEU A 64 8.53 9.72 12.14
CA LEU A 64 8.65 10.58 13.31
C LEU A 64 9.69 10.02 14.26
N PHE A 65 10.60 10.88 14.72
CA PHE A 65 11.75 10.48 15.53
C PHE A 65 11.80 11.24 16.88
N PRO A 66 12.49 10.67 17.88
CA PRO A 66 12.78 11.33 19.15
C PRO A 66 13.69 12.55 19.00
N ASP A 67 13.82 13.33 20.08
CA ASP A 67 14.76 14.44 20.21
C ASP A 67 16.23 14.06 20.16
N THR A 68 16.57 12.85 20.60
CA THR A 68 17.92 12.29 20.59
C THR A 68 18.45 12.01 19.18
N MET A 69 17.60 11.97 18.16
CA MET A 69 17.99 11.63 16.80
C MET A 69 18.95 12.67 16.21
N ASN A 70 20.06 12.22 15.61
CA ASN A 70 21.01 13.06 14.88
C ASN A 70 20.58 13.17 13.40
N GLN A 71 20.28 14.38 12.94
CA GLN A 71 19.80 14.62 11.57
C GLN A 71 20.89 14.43 10.51
N GLU A 72 22.15 14.67 10.86
CA GLU A 72 23.28 14.55 9.92
C GLU A 72 23.60 13.09 9.59
N ASP A 73 23.22 12.17 10.47
CA ASP A 73 23.45 10.73 10.35
C ASP A 73 22.11 10.00 10.11
N MET A 74 21.18 10.61 9.37
CA MET A 74 19.89 9.97 9.12
C MET A 74 20.02 8.82 8.12
N HIS A 75 19.72 7.61 8.58
CA HIS A 75 19.67 6.39 7.75
C HIS A 75 18.48 5.50 8.14
N SER A 76 18.24 4.44 7.36
CA SER A 76 17.03 3.63 7.47
C SER A 76 16.91 2.73 8.69
N GLU A 77 18.03 2.50 9.40
CA GLU A 77 18.06 1.67 10.61
C GLU A 77 17.89 2.50 11.89
N LEU A 78 17.84 3.84 11.79
CA LEU A 78 17.57 4.68 12.96
C LEU A 78 16.19 4.36 13.55
N GLU A 79 16.16 4.32 14.88
CA GLU A 79 14.95 4.09 15.63
C GLU A 79 13.97 5.26 15.47
N TYR A 80 12.76 4.96 14.98
CA TYR A 80 11.68 5.92 14.83
C TYR A 80 10.48 5.51 15.67
N TYR A 81 9.64 6.47 16.02
CA TYR A 81 8.40 6.20 16.75
C TYR A 81 7.29 5.73 15.82
N ILE A 82 7.07 6.44 14.72
CA ILE A 82 5.97 6.19 13.80
C ILE A 82 6.47 6.29 12.37
N MET A 83 6.17 5.29 11.54
CA MET A 83 6.27 5.40 10.08
C MET A 83 4.87 5.36 9.48
N PHE A 84 4.56 6.37 8.68
CA PHE A 84 3.24 6.51 8.07
C PHE A 84 3.30 6.98 6.62
N GLY A 85 2.62 6.28 5.73
CA GLY A 85 2.35 6.77 4.38
C GLY A 85 2.41 5.71 3.29
N PRO A 86 2.23 6.11 2.02
CA PRO A 86 2.24 5.20 0.90
C PRO A 86 3.61 4.56 0.67
N ASP A 87 3.59 3.27 0.34
CA ASP A 87 4.74 2.47 -0.05
C ASP A 87 4.30 1.62 -1.26
N ILE A 88 4.92 1.88 -2.40
CA ILE A 88 4.52 1.33 -3.69
C ILE A 88 5.71 0.54 -4.21
N CYS A 89 5.53 -0.76 -4.49
CA CYS A 89 6.56 -1.54 -5.18
C CYS A 89 5.96 -2.66 -6.02
N GLY A 90 5.89 -2.43 -7.33
CA GLY A 90 5.44 -3.41 -8.32
C GLY A 90 3.94 -3.74 -8.26
N PHE A 91 3.56 -4.81 -8.94
CA PHE A 91 2.17 -5.27 -9.00
C PHE A 91 1.84 -6.12 -7.76
N GLY A 92 1.27 -5.48 -6.75
CA GLY A 92 0.69 -6.18 -5.58
C GLY A 92 1.11 -5.61 -4.22
N ASN A 93 2.28 -4.97 -4.12
CA ASN A 93 2.80 -4.43 -2.86
C ASN A 93 2.59 -2.91 -2.77
N ASN A 94 1.34 -2.47 -2.94
CA ASN A 94 0.97 -1.06 -2.90
C ASN A 94 0.12 -0.79 -1.66
N LYS A 95 0.79 -0.43 -0.56
CA LYS A 95 0.16 -0.28 0.75
C LYS A 95 0.49 1.05 1.41
N VAL A 96 -0.42 1.58 2.20
CA VAL A 96 -0.13 2.64 3.17
C VAL A 96 0.36 1.96 4.43
N GLN A 97 1.63 2.19 4.75
CA GLN A 97 2.30 1.70 5.93
C GLN A 97 1.81 2.50 7.14
N VAL A 98 1.49 1.81 8.23
CA VAL A 98 1.32 2.38 9.57
C VAL A 98 2.09 1.47 10.51
N ILE A 99 3.31 1.90 10.86
CA ILE A 99 4.20 1.14 11.73
C ILE A 99 4.42 1.96 12.99
N LEU A 100 4.08 1.35 14.13
CA LEU A 100 4.22 1.95 15.46
C LEU A 100 5.33 1.23 16.21
N HIS A 101 6.28 1.99 16.76
CA HIS A 101 7.29 1.44 17.64
C HIS A 101 6.76 1.34 19.06
N TYR A 102 6.87 0.17 19.68
CA TYR A 102 6.41 -0.07 21.04
C TYR A 102 7.23 -1.19 21.70
N GLN A 103 7.69 -0.96 22.94
CA GLN A 103 8.50 -1.93 23.71
C GLN A 103 9.70 -2.52 22.94
N GLY A 104 10.38 -1.71 22.13
CA GLY A 104 11.55 -2.15 21.35
C GLY A 104 11.20 -2.99 20.11
N LYS A 105 9.93 -3.02 19.69
CA LYS A 105 9.46 -3.73 18.51
C LYS A 105 8.61 -2.84 17.62
N TYR A 106 8.68 -3.09 16.32
CA TYR A 106 7.83 -2.46 15.32
C TYR A 106 6.58 -3.28 15.09
N HIS A 107 5.43 -2.63 15.20
CA HIS A 107 4.12 -3.24 14.98
C HIS A 107 3.51 -2.64 13.72
N GLU A 108 3.41 -3.45 12.67
CA GLU A 108 2.67 -3.12 11.45
C GLU A 108 1.19 -3.46 11.65
N ASN A 109 0.29 -2.53 11.28
CA ASN A 109 -1.15 -2.77 11.34
C ASN A 109 -1.74 -3.08 9.95
N LYS A 110 -3.06 -3.34 9.90
CA LYS A 110 -3.78 -3.79 8.70
C LYS A 110 -3.39 -3.02 7.44
N THR A 111 -3.14 -3.77 6.38
CA THR A 111 -2.74 -3.25 5.07
C THR A 111 -3.84 -2.39 4.43
N ILE A 112 -3.50 -1.13 4.14
CA ILE A 112 -4.37 -0.18 3.46
C ILE A 112 -3.93 -0.07 2.00
N LYS A 113 -4.77 -0.41 1.02
CA LYS A 113 -4.42 -0.27 -0.40
C LYS A 113 -4.10 1.19 -0.73
N CYS A 114 -2.92 1.42 -1.31
CA CYS A 114 -2.47 2.74 -1.73
C CYS A 114 -3.11 3.16 -3.06
N ARG A 115 -3.24 4.47 -3.29
CA ARG A 115 -3.58 5.02 -4.61
C ARG A 115 -2.30 5.10 -5.45
N ILE A 116 -2.35 4.61 -6.68
CA ILE A 116 -1.19 4.51 -7.60
C ILE A 116 -1.28 5.45 -8.82
N ASN A 117 -2.22 6.40 -8.81
CA ASN A 117 -2.36 7.34 -9.93
C ASN A 117 -1.30 8.46 -9.85
N LYS A 118 -1.31 9.37 -10.81
CA LYS A 118 -0.38 10.52 -10.88
C LYS A 118 -0.92 11.78 -10.21
N ASP A 119 -2.06 11.68 -9.53
CA ASP A 119 -2.69 12.81 -8.87
C ASP A 119 -2.05 13.06 -7.50
N THR A 120 -2.27 14.25 -6.95
CA THR A 120 -1.89 14.52 -5.56
C THR A 120 -2.90 13.81 -4.66
N HIS A 121 -2.43 13.10 -3.65
CA HIS A 121 -3.24 12.48 -2.60
C HIS A 121 -2.88 13.02 -1.22
N LEU A 122 -3.89 13.18 -0.37
CA LEU A 122 -3.72 13.59 1.03
C LEU A 122 -3.76 12.35 1.92
N TYR A 123 -2.76 12.18 2.77
CA TYR A 123 -2.69 11.11 3.76
C TYR A 123 -2.75 11.71 5.15
N THR A 124 -3.67 11.20 5.97
CA THR A 124 -3.88 11.66 7.35
C THR A 124 -3.95 10.45 8.27
N LEU A 125 -3.05 10.40 9.25
CA LEU A 125 -3.08 9.44 10.35
C LEU A 125 -3.51 10.18 11.61
N ILE A 126 -4.49 9.64 12.31
CA ILE A 126 -5.01 10.17 13.56
C ILE A 126 -4.79 9.08 14.60
N ILE A 127 -4.08 9.37 15.68
CA ILE A 127 -3.86 8.47 16.81
C ILE A 127 -4.52 9.11 18.02
N HIS A 128 -5.55 8.45 18.53
CA HIS A 128 -6.30 8.89 19.70
C HIS A 128 -5.63 8.39 21.00
N PRO A 129 -5.82 9.09 22.12
CA PRO A 129 -5.32 8.66 23.43
C PRO A 129 -5.96 7.34 23.92
N SER A 130 -7.10 6.93 23.35
CA SER A 130 -7.77 5.66 23.65
C SER A 130 -7.11 4.43 22.99
N ALA A 131 -5.84 4.53 22.58
CA ALA A 131 -5.11 3.50 21.83
C ALA A 131 -5.81 3.06 20.52
N THR A 132 -6.52 3.98 19.88
CA THR A 132 -7.20 3.77 18.60
C THR A 132 -6.60 4.70 17.55
N TYR A 133 -6.50 4.22 16.31
CA TYR A 133 -6.02 5.05 15.21
C TYR A 133 -6.95 4.99 14.00
N GLU A 134 -6.91 6.05 13.20
CA GLU A 134 -7.66 6.19 11.96
C GLU A 134 -6.73 6.65 10.85
N VAL A 135 -6.97 6.13 9.65
CA VAL A 135 -6.28 6.58 8.44
C VAL A 135 -7.32 7.10 7.47
N LYS A 136 -7.18 8.37 7.10
CA LYS A 136 -7.96 9.02 6.04
C LYS A 136 -7.06 9.18 4.81
N ILE A 137 -7.61 8.89 3.64
CA ILE A 137 -6.99 9.19 2.34
C ILE A 137 -7.93 10.14 1.63
N ASP A 138 -7.44 11.28 1.18
CA ASP A 138 -8.24 12.31 0.49
C ASP A 138 -9.42 12.80 1.35
N ASN A 139 -9.22 12.97 2.67
CA ASN A 139 -10.25 13.26 3.67
C ASN A 139 -11.41 12.24 3.71
N LYS A 140 -11.22 11.04 3.14
CA LYS A 140 -12.18 9.94 3.23
C LYS A 140 -11.62 8.84 4.12
N GLN A 141 -12.43 8.37 5.05
CA GLN A 141 -12.10 7.19 5.86
C GLN A 141 -12.20 5.93 4.98
N LYS A 142 -11.26 5.00 5.14
CA LYS A 142 -11.38 3.67 4.53
C LYS A 142 -12.46 2.85 5.27
N PRO A 143 -13.42 2.20 4.58
CA PRO A 143 -14.37 1.29 5.22
C PRO A 143 -13.65 0.11 5.90
N ARG A 144 -14.08 -0.26 7.11
CA ARG A 144 -13.43 -1.24 8.00
C ARG A 144 -13.75 -2.72 7.69
N LYS A 145 -14.66 -3.01 6.75
CA LYS A 145 -15.05 -4.37 6.35
C LYS A 145 -14.99 -4.50 4.84
N TRP A 146 -14.09 -5.35 4.33
CA TRP A 146 -14.25 -5.92 3.01
C TRP A 146 -13.43 -7.21 2.92
N ASP A 147 -14.16 -8.33 2.89
CA ASP A 147 -13.62 -9.62 2.48
C ASP A 147 -13.78 -9.70 0.95
N GLU A 148 -12.71 -10.06 0.23
CA GLU A 148 -12.52 -9.76 -1.19
C GLU A 148 -12.96 -10.86 -2.16
N GLN A 149 -13.57 -11.97 -1.70
CA GLN A 149 -13.94 -13.09 -2.58
C GLN A 149 -15.40 -13.51 -2.41
N LEU A 150 -16.25 -13.02 -3.33
CA LEU A 150 -17.68 -13.37 -3.43
C LEU A 150 -17.94 -14.80 -3.90
N GLN A 151 -16.89 -15.51 -4.35
CA GLN A 151 -17.01 -16.63 -5.27
C GLN A 151 -15.91 -17.67 -5.02
N ILE A 152 -16.27 -18.96 -5.00
CA ILE A 152 -15.35 -20.09 -4.81
C ILE A 152 -15.37 -21.00 -6.04
N GLU A 153 -14.28 -21.72 -6.27
CA GLU A 153 -14.24 -22.78 -7.29
C GLU A 153 -15.20 -23.91 -6.89
N ASP A 154 -16.00 -24.37 -7.85
CA ASP A 154 -16.99 -25.44 -7.68
C ASP A 154 -16.30 -26.79 -7.51
N GLY A 155 -16.27 -27.28 -6.27
CA GLY A 155 -15.68 -28.58 -5.94
C GLY A 155 -16.47 -29.78 -6.46
N GLU A 156 -17.70 -29.58 -6.96
CA GLU A 156 -18.50 -30.62 -7.60
C GLU A 156 -18.34 -30.61 -9.13
N ASP A 157 -17.73 -29.56 -9.69
CA ASP A 157 -17.43 -29.52 -11.11
C ASP A 157 -16.29 -30.49 -11.40
N LYS A 158 -16.57 -31.43 -12.29
CA LYS A 158 -15.59 -32.43 -12.70
C LYS A 158 -15.18 -32.15 -14.12
N LYS A 159 -13.89 -32.31 -14.37
CA LYS A 159 -13.34 -32.30 -15.70
C LYS A 159 -14.16 -33.24 -16.60
N PRO A 160 -14.76 -32.74 -17.69
CA PRO A 160 -15.51 -33.58 -18.62
C PRO A 160 -14.64 -34.72 -19.16
N GLU A 161 -15.23 -35.90 -19.35
CA GLU A 161 -14.52 -37.06 -19.91
C GLU A 161 -14.00 -36.82 -21.35
N ASP A 162 -14.61 -35.87 -22.08
CA ASP A 162 -14.18 -35.46 -23.43
C ASP A 162 -13.07 -34.39 -23.43
N TRP A 163 -12.56 -34.02 -22.25
CA TRP A 163 -11.53 -33.00 -22.13
C TRP A 163 -10.13 -33.60 -22.22
N GLU A 164 -9.49 -33.40 -23.37
CA GLU A 164 -8.11 -33.84 -23.59
C GLU A 164 -7.13 -32.94 -22.82
N ASP A 165 -6.28 -33.54 -21.97
CA ASP A 165 -5.21 -32.81 -21.25
C ASP A 165 -3.92 -32.70 -22.06
N PHE A 166 -3.77 -33.58 -23.06
CA PHE A 166 -2.53 -33.68 -23.82
C PHE A 166 -2.58 -32.75 -25.02
N GLU A 167 -1.67 -31.77 -25.00
CA GLU A 167 -1.45 -30.83 -26.11
C GLU A 167 -0.91 -31.53 -27.36
N TYR A 168 -0.24 -32.68 -27.19
CA TYR A 168 0.28 -33.50 -28.26
C TYR A 168 -0.14 -34.97 -28.08
N ILE A 169 -0.52 -35.63 -29.17
CA ILE A 169 -0.90 -37.05 -29.21
C ILE A 169 0.01 -37.80 -30.19
N PRO A 170 0.27 -39.12 -29.99
CA PRO A 170 0.98 -39.91 -30.98
C PRO A 170 0.28 -39.86 -32.33
N ASP A 171 1.06 -39.69 -33.39
CA ASP A 171 0.54 -39.70 -34.77
C ASP A 171 -0.03 -41.09 -35.10
N PRO A 172 -1.35 -41.21 -35.35
CA PRO A 172 -1.96 -42.49 -35.66
C PRO A 172 -1.54 -43.04 -37.03
N GLU A 173 -0.95 -42.20 -37.90
CA GLU A 173 -0.44 -42.61 -39.21
C GLU A 173 1.05 -42.96 -39.19
N ALA A 174 1.73 -42.82 -38.04
CA ALA A 174 3.12 -43.21 -37.93
C ALA A 174 3.28 -44.72 -37.83
N GLU A 175 3.98 -45.31 -38.78
CA GLU A 175 4.36 -46.72 -38.77
C GLU A 175 5.78 -46.89 -38.24
N LYS A 176 5.97 -47.98 -37.49
CA LYS A 176 7.29 -48.39 -36.99
C LYS A 176 8.20 -48.72 -38.19
N PRO A 177 9.42 -48.16 -38.28
CA PRO A 177 10.35 -48.48 -39.35
C PRO A 177 10.70 -49.98 -39.38
N ASP A 178 10.82 -50.54 -40.58
CA ASP A 178 11.16 -51.97 -40.79
C ASP A 178 12.52 -52.38 -40.18
N ASP A 179 13.44 -51.43 -40.00
CA ASP A 179 14.79 -51.64 -39.47
C ASP A 179 14.88 -51.45 -37.94
N TRP A 180 13.75 -51.27 -37.25
CA TRP A 180 13.75 -51.04 -35.80
C TRP A 180 13.92 -52.33 -35.00
N ASN A 181 14.93 -52.38 -34.13
CA ASN A 181 15.22 -53.53 -33.31
C ASN A 181 14.97 -53.24 -31.82
N GLU A 182 13.88 -53.75 -31.25
CA GLU A 182 13.51 -53.50 -29.85
C GLU A 182 14.58 -53.89 -28.81
N ALA A 183 15.44 -54.86 -29.14
CA ALA A 183 16.52 -55.29 -28.25
C ALA A 183 17.74 -54.33 -28.26
N MET A 184 17.89 -53.51 -29.31
CA MET A 184 18.98 -52.53 -29.44
C MET A 184 18.51 -51.09 -29.30
N ASP A 185 17.31 -50.77 -29.79
CA ASP A 185 16.76 -49.42 -29.90
C ASP A 185 15.67 -49.12 -28.85
N GLY A 186 15.16 -50.15 -28.15
CA GLY A 186 14.11 -50.03 -27.13
C GLY A 186 12.68 -50.10 -27.69
N GLU A 187 11.68 -49.83 -26.82
CA GLU A 187 10.28 -49.73 -27.25
C GLU A 187 10.09 -48.52 -28.18
N TRP A 188 9.46 -48.73 -29.33
CA TRP A 188 9.25 -47.68 -30.31
C TRP A 188 8.13 -46.73 -29.86
N GLU A 189 8.41 -45.43 -29.81
CA GLU A 189 7.43 -44.37 -29.56
C GLU A 189 7.29 -43.50 -30.83
N GLY A 190 6.06 -43.39 -31.35
CA GLY A 190 5.78 -42.60 -32.55
C GLY A 190 5.91 -41.08 -32.34
N PRO A 191 6.08 -40.29 -33.42
CA PRO A 191 6.12 -38.85 -33.34
C PRO A 191 4.81 -38.27 -32.78
N LEU A 192 4.91 -37.24 -31.95
CA LEU A 192 3.75 -36.56 -31.37
C LEU A 192 3.29 -35.42 -32.27
N ILE A 193 2.00 -35.40 -32.61
CA ILE A 193 1.33 -34.33 -33.38
C ILE A 193 0.43 -33.47 -32.49
N PRO A 194 0.21 -32.19 -32.83
CA PRO A 194 -0.69 -31.31 -32.06
C PRO A 194 -2.12 -31.86 -32.00
N ASN A 195 -2.67 -31.96 -30.79
CA ASN A 195 -4.02 -32.45 -30.58
C ASN A 195 -5.04 -31.36 -30.92
N VAL A 196 -5.74 -31.52 -32.05
CA VAL A 196 -6.79 -30.58 -32.52
C VAL A 196 -7.95 -30.43 -31.52
N LYS A 197 -8.13 -31.39 -30.61
CA LYS A 197 -9.18 -31.38 -29.58
C LYS A 197 -8.73 -30.80 -28.24
N TYR A 198 -7.47 -30.38 -28.09
CA TYR A 198 -6.97 -29.78 -26.86
C TYR A 198 -7.62 -28.40 -26.62
N LYS A 199 -8.42 -28.29 -25.55
CA LYS A 199 -9.16 -27.08 -25.18
C LYS A 199 -8.42 -26.22 -24.12
N GLY A 200 -7.17 -26.55 -23.81
CA GLY A 200 -6.38 -25.93 -22.73
C GLY A 200 -6.55 -26.63 -21.38
N LYS A 201 -5.79 -26.21 -20.37
CA LYS A 201 -5.90 -26.78 -19.01
C LYS A 201 -7.27 -26.47 -18.42
N TRP A 202 -8.03 -27.53 -18.09
CA TRP A 202 -9.35 -27.40 -17.50
C TRP A 202 -9.29 -26.65 -16.16
N LYS A 203 -10.26 -25.78 -15.93
CA LYS A 203 -10.49 -25.11 -14.64
C LYS A 203 -11.96 -25.29 -14.23
N PRO A 204 -12.24 -25.54 -12.95
CA PRO A 204 -13.61 -25.66 -12.47
C PRO A 204 -14.37 -24.35 -12.66
N ARG A 205 -15.68 -24.45 -12.85
CA ARG A 205 -16.58 -23.29 -12.81
C ARG A 205 -16.54 -22.66 -11.42
N ILE A 206 -16.87 -21.38 -11.36
CA ILE A 206 -16.92 -20.62 -10.12
C ILE A 206 -18.39 -20.50 -9.71
N ILE A 207 -18.72 -20.92 -8.49
CA ILE A 207 -20.09 -20.87 -7.94
C ILE A 207 -20.17 -20.03 -6.67
N ASP A 208 -21.37 -19.50 -6.42
CA ASP A 208 -21.68 -18.84 -5.15
C ASP A 208 -21.85 -19.90 -4.05
N ASN A 209 -21.17 -19.72 -2.90
CA ASN A 209 -21.16 -20.69 -1.81
C ASN A 209 -22.51 -20.75 -1.08
N SER A 210 -23.37 -21.70 -1.45
CA SER A 210 -24.71 -21.87 -0.88
C SER A 210 -24.75 -22.36 0.58
N LYS A 211 -23.61 -22.79 1.14
CA LYS A 211 -23.45 -23.20 2.55
C LYS A 211 -22.76 -22.13 3.40
N TYR A 212 -22.56 -20.93 2.88
CA TYR A 212 -21.94 -19.84 3.62
C TYR A 212 -22.80 -19.46 4.84
N GLN A 213 -22.30 -19.80 6.03
CA GLN A 213 -22.88 -19.44 7.33
C GLN A 213 -22.09 -18.33 8.03
N GLY A 214 -21.22 -17.64 7.27
CA GLY A 214 -20.13 -16.81 7.82
C GLY A 214 -18.83 -17.60 7.96
N GLU A 215 -17.71 -16.91 8.13
CA GLU A 215 -16.42 -17.54 8.43
C GLU A 215 -16.50 -18.33 9.74
N TRP A 216 -15.97 -19.55 9.77
CA TRP A 216 -15.76 -20.27 11.03
C TRP A 216 -14.65 -19.56 11.81
N ILE A 217 -15.03 -18.91 12.90
CA ILE A 217 -14.11 -18.25 13.81
C ILE A 217 -13.62 -19.32 14.80
N HIS A 218 -12.31 -19.58 14.82
CA HIS A 218 -11.71 -20.43 15.86
C HIS A 218 -12.12 -19.88 17.23
N PRO A 219 -12.51 -20.70 18.21
CA PRO A 219 -12.83 -20.21 19.54
C PRO A 219 -11.67 -19.35 20.04
N GLU A 220 -11.97 -18.08 20.36
CA GLU A 220 -11.00 -17.20 20.99
C GLU A 220 -10.71 -17.78 22.38
N ILE A 221 -9.57 -18.47 22.51
CA ILE A 221 -9.02 -18.80 23.81
C ILE A 221 -8.35 -17.50 24.28
N ASP A 222 -8.83 -16.97 25.40
CA ASP A 222 -8.21 -15.79 26.03
C ASP A 222 -6.73 -16.07 26.20
N ASN A 223 -5.89 -15.26 25.56
CA ASN A 223 -4.46 -15.33 25.74
C ASN A 223 -4.14 -14.80 27.15
N PRO A 224 -3.72 -15.65 28.11
CA PRO A 224 -3.47 -15.23 29.49
C PRO A 224 -2.29 -14.24 29.60
N GLU A 225 -1.46 -14.15 28.56
CA GLU A 225 -0.36 -13.18 28.45
C GLU A 225 -0.80 -11.85 27.81
N TYR A 226 -2.02 -11.75 27.27
CA TYR A 226 -2.53 -10.49 26.71
C TYR A 226 -2.85 -9.51 27.82
N LYS A 227 -2.13 -8.39 27.83
CA LYS A 227 -2.44 -7.23 28.68
C LYS A 227 -2.70 -6.04 27.77
N PRO A 228 -3.91 -5.48 27.74
CA PRO A 228 -4.14 -4.22 27.04
C PRO A 228 -3.32 -3.13 27.73
N ASP A 229 -2.32 -2.59 27.04
CA ASP A 229 -1.61 -1.40 27.50
C ASP A 229 -2.24 -0.16 26.85
N PRO A 230 -2.95 0.68 27.63
CA PRO A 230 -3.56 1.90 27.09
C PRO A 230 -2.49 2.92 26.62
N ASN A 231 -1.23 2.75 27.01
CA ASN A 231 -0.13 3.66 26.65
C ASN A 231 0.63 3.25 25.39
N ILE A 232 0.16 2.24 24.65
CA ILE A 232 0.81 1.76 23.42
C ILE A 232 0.98 2.86 22.35
N CYS A 233 0.16 3.91 22.43
CA CYS A 233 0.17 5.04 21.52
C CYS A 233 0.86 6.29 22.08
N HIS A 234 1.44 6.24 23.29
CA HIS A 234 2.08 7.39 23.91
C HIS A 234 3.57 7.44 23.59
N TYR A 235 3.97 8.52 22.92
CA TYR A 235 5.34 8.83 22.56
C TYR A 235 5.76 10.13 23.22
N TYR A 236 6.95 10.11 23.82
CA TYR A 236 7.54 11.25 24.48
C TYR A 236 8.61 11.88 23.59
N ASN A 237 8.79 13.20 23.67
CA ASN A 237 9.85 13.93 22.98
C ASN A 237 9.89 13.74 21.45
N ILE A 238 8.74 13.64 20.79
CA ILE A 238 8.65 13.70 19.33
C ILE A 238 9.19 15.06 18.89
N SER A 239 10.22 15.10 18.04
CA SER A 239 10.80 16.39 17.64
C SER A 239 11.33 16.47 16.20
N VAL A 240 11.44 15.34 15.49
CA VAL A 240 11.95 15.32 14.12
C VAL A 240 10.99 14.57 13.22
N LEU A 241 10.70 15.16 12.07
CA LEU A 241 10.01 14.51 10.95
C LEU A 241 11.05 14.27 9.86
N GLY A 242 11.18 13.02 9.43
CA GLY A 242 12.11 12.61 8.38
C GLY A 242 11.43 11.90 7.22
N LEU A 243 12.01 12.11 6.05
CA LEU A 243 11.75 11.40 4.81
C LEU A 243 12.99 10.55 4.54
N ASP A 244 12.88 9.25 4.81
CA ASP A 244 13.91 8.25 4.54
C ASP A 244 13.35 7.24 3.54
N LEU A 245 13.65 7.46 2.26
CA LEU A 245 12.94 6.85 1.14
C LEU A 245 13.90 6.26 0.12
N TRP A 246 13.61 5.06 -0.35
CA TRP A 246 14.14 4.53 -1.59
C TRP A 246 13.20 4.86 -2.75
N GLN A 247 13.72 5.32 -3.88
CA GLN A 247 12.93 5.47 -5.11
C GLN A 247 13.71 4.97 -6.32
N VAL A 248 13.10 4.03 -7.07
CA VAL A 248 13.63 3.58 -8.36
C VAL A 248 13.45 4.68 -9.39
N LYS A 249 12.24 5.24 -9.50
CA LYS A 249 11.94 6.36 -10.39
C LYS A 249 11.58 7.62 -9.61
N SER A 250 12.35 8.67 -9.79
CA SER A 250 12.19 9.97 -9.14
C SER A 250 11.05 10.80 -9.73
N GLY A 251 10.63 11.84 -9.00
CA GLY A 251 9.53 12.73 -9.38
C GLY A 251 8.35 12.75 -8.39
N SER A 252 8.51 12.07 -7.25
CA SER A 252 7.54 12.15 -6.15
C SER A 252 7.68 13.51 -5.49
N ILE A 253 6.55 14.20 -5.31
CA ILE A 253 6.48 15.53 -4.71
C ILE A 253 5.74 15.42 -3.39
N PHE A 254 6.36 15.92 -2.32
CA PHE A 254 5.77 16.01 -0.98
C PHE A 254 5.44 17.46 -0.64
N ASP A 255 4.27 17.69 -0.05
CA ASP A 255 3.78 19.03 0.25
C ASP A 255 2.77 18.97 1.41
N ASN A 256 2.48 20.13 2.03
CA ASN A 256 1.45 20.30 3.05
C ASN A 256 1.61 19.42 4.30
N PHE A 257 2.85 19.31 4.80
CA PHE A 257 3.11 18.65 6.08
C PHE A 257 2.43 19.39 7.24
N LEU A 258 1.68 18.66 8.05
CA LEU A 258 0.97 19.15 9.21
C LEU A 258 1.08 18.12 10.34
N LEU A 259 1.51 18.60 11.51
CA LEU A 259 1.45 17.89 12.78
C LEU A 259 0.58 18.72 13.73
N THR A 260 -0.50 18.13 14.23
CA THR A 260 -1.45 18.82 15.13
C THR A 260 -2.10 17.82 16.09
N ASN A 261 -2.77 18.32 17.11
CA ASN A 261 -3.62 17.54 18.01
C ASN A 261 -5.13 17.73 17.77
N ASP A 262 -5.49 18.53 16.78
CA ASP A 262 -6.87 18.88 16.43
C ASP A 262 -7.25 18.28 15.07
N GLU A 263 -8.23 17.37 15.08
CA GLU A 263 -8.73 16.69 13.90
C GLU A 263 -9.56 17.57 12.98
N GLU A 264 -10.37 18.47 13.54
CA GLU A 264 -11.20 19.40 12.75
C GLU A 264 -10.31 20.38 12.01
N PHE A 265 -9.28 20.88 12.71
CA PHE A 265 -8.27 21.74 12.09
C PHE A 265 -7.50 21.01 10.98
N ALA A 266 -7.13 19.75 11.18
CA ALA A 266 -6.45 18.96 10.15
C ALA A 266 -7.32 18.78 8.90
N GLU A 267 -8.61 18.50 9.08
CA GLU A 267 -9.58 18.37 8.00
C GLU A 267 -9.76 19.70 7.24
N GLU A 268 -9.89 20.81 7.96
CA GLU A 268 -9.98 22.15 7.39
C GLU A 268 -8.75 22.48 6.54
N VAL A 269 -7.55 22.28 7.08
CA VAL A 269 -6.28 22.49 6.34
C VAL A 269 -6.22 21.58 5.11
N GLY A 270 -6.62 20.32 5.23
CA GLY A 270 -6.66 19.38 4.11
C GLY A 270 -7.61 19.84 2.99
N ASN A 271 -8.77 20.39 3.34
CA ASN A 271 -9.74 20.94 2.40
C ASN A 271 -9.21 22.22 1.73
N MET A 272 -8.59 23.13 2.49
CA MET A 272 -8.03 24.39 1.98
C MET A 272 -6.82 24.18 1.07
N THR A 273 -5.98 23.18 1.37
CA THR A 273 -4.74 22.92 0.61
C THR A 273 -4.99 21.97 -0.57
N TRP A 274 -5.10 20.67 -0.30
CA TRP A 274 -5.28 19.63 -1.29
C TRP A 274 -6.61 19.77 -2.04
N GLY A 275 -7.70 20.04 -1.32
CA GLY A 275 -9.04 20.19 -1.89
C GLY A 275 -9.10 21.29 -2.96
N THR A 276 -8.63 22.49 -2.62
CA THR A 276 -8.55 23.63 -3.56
C THR A 276 -7.68 23.30 -4.78
N ARG A 277 -6.51 22.66 -4.59
CA ARG A 277 -5.59 22.29 -5.67
C ARG A 277 -6.24 21.29 -6.64
N LYS A 278 -7.00 20.32 -6.12
CA LYS A 278 -7.72 19.32 -6.92
C LYS A 278 -8.82 19.95 -7.77
N VAL A 279 -9.62 20.85 -7.19
CA VAL A 279 -10.67 21.59 -7.91
C VAL A 279 -10.07 22.43 -9.03
N TYR A 280 -8.97 23.14 -8.75
CA TYR A 280 -8.27 23.95 -9.74
C TYR A 280 -7.71 23.11 -10.90
N GLN A 281 -7.08 21.96 -10.60
CA GLN A 281 -6.58 21.03 -11.64
C GLN A 281 -7.71 20.46 -12.50
N ALA A 282 -8.84 20.09 -11.89
CA ALA A 282 -10.01 19.60 -12.63
C ALA A 282 -10.60 20.67 -13.55
N LEU A 283 -10.72 21.91 -13.07
CA LEU A 283 -11.18 23.06 -13.85
C LEU A 283 -10.25 23.36 -15.03
N LYS A 284 -8.93 23.38 -14.81
CA LYS A 284 -7.93 23.58 -15.88
C LYS A 284 -8.03 22.51 -16.97
N SER A 285 -8.14 21.23 -16.58
CA SER A 285 -8.32 20.14 -17.54
C SER A 285 -9.60 20.30 -18.35
N LYS A 286 -10.71 20.70 -17.72
CA LYS A 286 -11.99 20.90 -18.39
C LYS A 286 -11.98 22.08 -19.37
N ILE A 287 -11.40 23.21 -18.97
CA ILE A 287 -11.24 24.39 -19.85
C ILE A 287 -10.29 24.08 -21.01
N GLY A 288 -9.17 23.39 -20.75
CA GLY A 288 -8.22 22.99 -21.79
C GLY A 288 -8.80 22.00 -22.81
N LEU A 289 -9.83 21.23 -22.43
CA LEU A 289 -10.56 20.34 -23.34
C LEU A 289 -11.56 21.11 -24.21
N LEU A 290 -12.21 22.13 -23.65
CA LEU A 290 -13.17 23.01 -24.36
C LEU A 290 -12.48 23.91 -25.40
N LEU A 291 -11.23 24.34 -25.16
CA LEU A 291 -10.46 25.17 -26.09
C LEU A 291 -9.83 24.37 -27.25
N LYS A 292 -9.97 23.04 -27.25
CA LYS A 292 -9.45 22.14 -28.31
C LYS A 292 -10.55 21.60 -29.23
N GLN A 293 -11.80 22.04 -29.05
CA GLN A 293 -12.93 21.80 -29.96
C GLN A 293 -13.19 23.05 -30.80
#